data_AF-A0A098G609-F1
#
_entry.id   AF-A0A098G609-F1
#
_cell.length_a   1.000
_cell.length_b   1.000
_cell.length_c   1.000
_cell.angle_alpha   90.00
_cell.angle_beta   90.00
_cell.angle_gamma   90.00
#
_symmetry.space_group_name_H-M   'P 1'
#
loop_
_entity.id
_entity.type
_entity.pdbx_description
1 polymer ?
#
loop_
_entity_poly.entity_id
_entity_poly.type
_entity_poly.pdbx_seq_one_letter_code
_entity_poly.pdbx_strand_id
1 'polypeptide(L)'
;MAESIKNLSINLNIHAIEEFLHLAQTKGMKRKAALDELIFYFMNHLNNNMLLLNSSEKAVTDIKEICDAKDFTTHSNFLAALTIVCYQSVSYVNLRHITEHDYCPAQIVAAFHHELLNLPNHPIIFKAYLNQLAQIPNEKRAVFLFCIKTFVPEMLIVGNFSSNEELSVLSSLINACSIPTSFTFSDCNQEKMSPEGIDVFLSCIAKAERLVLDEINMNAWTVEFFLRFVQAVKANNALHSLSLANTQLNKCCMDSVKFNAILELITLPQITEVNLQANNLDSLPQATFKILKKTIIHAGVKPLGLELTIEKKGTAGNNGLFAQSVTGIDLLQGTMSEYGIAP
;
A
#
# COMPACT_ATOMS: atom_id res chain seq x y z
N MET A 1 24.98 -2.40 22.23
CA MET A 1 24.89 -3.71 22.92
C MET A 1 23.64 -4.49 22.50
N ALA A 2 22.43 -3.93 22.62
CA ALA A 2 21.19 -4.60 22.17
C ALA A 2 21.17 -4.95 20.66
N GLU A 3 21.65 -4.05 19.80
CA GLU A 3 21.76 -4.28 18.35
C GLU A 3 22.76 -5.39 17.99
N SER A 4 23.86 -5.49 18.73
CA SER A 4 24.84 -6.57 18.59
C SER A 4 24.27 -7.93 18.98
N ILE A 5 23.40 -7.98 19.99
CA ILE A 5 22.71 -9.22 20.43
C ILE A 5 21.64 -9.62 19.42
N LYS A 6 20.90 -8.64 18.87
CA LYS A 6 19.91 -8.88 17.81
C LYS A 6 20.56 -9.46 16.55
N ASN A 7 21.67 -8.86 16.09
CA ASN A 7 22.40 -9.35 14.91
C ASN A 7 22.99 -10.74 15.13
N LEU A 8 23.45 -11.06 16.35
CA LEU A 8 23.92 -12.40 16.69
C LEU A 8 22.78 -13.43 16.60
N SER A 9 21.59 -13.11 17.13
CA SER A 9 20.43 -14.00 17.07
C SER A 9 19.92 -14.22 15.64
N ILE A 10 19.90 -13.18 14.80
CA ILE A 10 19.53 -13.31 13.38
C ILE A 10 20.53 -14.22 12.65
N ASN A 11 21.84 -14.06 12.87
CA ASN A 11 22.86 -14.91 12.24
C ASN A 11 22.76 -16.38 12.65
N LEU A 12 22.42 -16.66 13.91
CA LEU A 12 22.15 -18.03 14.38
C LEU A 12 20.95 -18.64 13.66
N ASN A 13 19.87 -17.88 13.49
CA ASN A 13 18.70 -18.34 12.73
C ASN A 13 19.01 -18.54 11.25
N ILE A 14 19.81 -17.66 10.63
CA ILE A 14 20.29 -17.86 9.25
C ILE A 14 21.03 -19.20 9.16
N HIS A 15 21.93 -19.48 10.09
CA HIS A 15 22.69 -20.73 10.10
C HIS A 15 21.77 -21.96 10.23
N ALA A 16 20.79 -21.94 11.13
CA ALA A 16 19.82 -23.02 11.28
C ALA A 16 19.00 -23.25 10.00
N ILE A 17 18.58 -22.18 9.33
CA ILE A 17 17.90 -22.26 8.03
C ILE A 17 18.84 -22.91 6.99
N GLU A 18 20.09 -22.46 6.90
CA GLU A 18 21.07 -23.02 5.96
C GLU A 18 21.33 -24.52 6.18
N GLU A 19 21.44 -24.97 7.43
CA GLU A 19 21.59 -26.39 7.77
C GLU A 19 20.36 -27.21 7.34
N PHE A 20 19.16 -26.70 7.57
CA PHE A 20 17.93 -27.32 7.08
C PHE A 20 17.91 -27.41 5.54
N LEU A 21 18.29 -26.33 4.85
CA LEU A 21 18.32 -26.31 3.38
C LEU A 21 19.34 -27.29 2.81
N HIS A 22 20.53 -27.38 3.43
CA HIS A 22 21.55 -28.35 3.06
C HIS A 22 21.02 -29.78 3.23
N LEU A 23 20.40 -30.09 4.38
CA LEU A 23 19.77 -31.38 4.62
C LEU A 23 18.72 -31.70 3.55
N ALA A 24 17.80 -30.77 3.26
CA ALA A 24 16.77 -30.96 2.25
C ALA A 24 17.37 -31.31 0.87
N GLN A 25 18.48 -30.66 0.50
CA GLN A 25 19.21 -30.98 -0.74
C GLN A 25 19.80 -32.39 -0.74
N THR A 26 20.38 -32.85 0.37
CA THR A 26 20.87 -34.24 0.48
C THR A 26 19.75 -35.28 0.37
N LYS A 27 18.51 -34.90 0.69
CA LYS A 27 17.29 -35.70 0.51
C LYS A 27 16.66 -35.55 -0.87
N GLY A 28 17.30 -34.83 -1.80
CA GLY A 28 16.83 -34.65 -3.18
C GLY A 28 15.85 -33.50 -3.38
N MET A 29 15.60 -32.67 -2.37
CA MET A 29 14.73 -31.50 -2.49
C MET A 29 15.51 -30.28 -2.99
N LYS A 30 14.93 -29.53 -3.94
CA LYS A 30 15.52 -28.26 -4.37
C LYS A 30 15.44 -27.24 -3.24
N ARG A 31 16.49 -26.44 -3.06
CA ARG A 31 16.58 -25.39 -2.05
C ARG A 31 15.38 -24.45 -2.01
N LYS A 32 14.89 -24.02 -3.19
CA LYS A 32 13.66 -23.21 -3.32
C LYS A 32 12.43 -23.91 -2.74
N ALA A 33 12.25 -25.20 -3.02
CA ALA A 33 11.11 -25.97 -2.50
C ALA A 33 11.19 -26.13 -0.97
N ALA A 34 12.40 -26.31 -0.43
CA ALA A 34 12.61 -26.36 1.01
C ALA A 34 12.30 -25.01 1.69
N LEU A 35 12.67 -23.89 1.06
CA LEU A 35 12.28 -22.56 1.54
C LEU A 35 10.77 -22.33 1.49
N ASP A 36 10.10 -22.72 0.40
CA ASP A 36 8.64 -22.65 0.31
C ASP A 36 7.99 -23.46 1.44
N GLU A 37 8.52 -24.64 1.74
CA GLU A 37 8.08 -25.49 2.83
C GLU A 37 8.22 -24.81 4.20
N LEU A 38 9.37 -24.18 4.44
CA LEU A 38 9.67 -23.48 5.68
C LEU A 38 8.76 -22.26 5.89
N ILE A 39 8.49 -21.50 4.82
CA ILE A 39 7.53 -20.38 4.85
C ILE A 39 6.14 -20.88 5.22
N PHE A 40 5.66 -21.95 4.57
CA PHE A 40 4.35 -22.50 4.87
C PHE A 40 4.26 -23.07 6.29
N TYR A 41 5.30 -23.76 6.77
CA TYR A 41 5.37 -24.23 8.15
C TYR A 41 5.28 -23.07 9.14
N PHE A 42 6.09 -22.03 8.93
CA PHE A 42 6.10 -20.83 9.78
C PHE A 42 4.75 -20.11 9.81
N MET A 43 4.01 -20.13 8.69
CA MET A 43 2.65 -19.57 8.60
C MET A 43 1.56 -20.50 9.17
N ASN A 44 1.92 -21.67 9.72
CA ASN A 44 0.98 -22.73 10.14
C ASN A 44 0.10 -23.28 9.00
N HIS A 45 0.56 -23.19 7.75
CA HIS A 45 -0.09 -23.79 6.57
C HIS A 45 0.54 -25.15 6.25
N LEU A 46 0.22 -26.15 7.07
CA LEU A 46 0.84 -27.46 7.02
C LEU A 46 0.34 -28.32 5.85
N ASN A 47 1.27 -29.01 5.17
CA ASN A 47 0.97 -30.05 4.18
C ASN A 47 1.60 -31.37 4.63
N ASN A 48 0.84 -32.47 4.61
CA ASN A 48 1.28 -33.79 5.09
C ASN A 48 2.57 -34.32 4.43
N ASN A 49 2.94 -33.81 3.25
CA ASN A 49 4.14 -34.23 2.52
C ASN A 49 5.40 -33.42 2.83
N MET A 50 5.36 -32.51 3.81
CA MET A 50 6.49 -31.68 4.19
C MET A 50 7.62 -32.51 4.84
N LEU A 51 8.87 -32.30 4.43
CA LEU A 51 10.06 -32.84 5.12
C LEU A 51 10.05 -32.43 6.60
N LEU A 52 9.67 -31.18 6.86
CA LEU A 52 9.47 -30.63 8.19
C LEU A 52 8.56 -31.56 8.98
N LEU A 53 7.37 -31.92 8.51
CA LEU A 53 6.47 -32.77 9.31
C LEU A 53 6.99 -34.20 9.56
N ASN A 54 7.74 -34.77 8.63
CA ASN A 54 8.00 -36.22 8.60
C ASN A 54 9.42 -36.62 9.03
N SER A 55 10.30 -35.67 9.32
CA SER A 55 11.69 -35.93 9.74
C SER A 55 11.93 -35.59 11.21
N SER A 56 12.75 -36.42 11.85
CA SER A 56 13.29 -36.24 13.21
C SER A 56 14.78 -35.87 13.21
N GLU A 57 15.34 -35.58 12.04
CA GLU A 57 16.74 -35.15 11.94
C GLU A 57 16.97 -33.83 12.64
N LYS A 58 18.15 -33.67 13.24
CA LYS A 58 18.47 -32.52 14.11
C LYS A 58 18.16 -31.18 13.45
N ALA A 59 18.59 -30.96 12.19
CA ALA A 59 18.32 -29.70 11.48
C ALA A 59 16.82 -29.43 11.26
N VAL A 60 15.98 -30.47 11.16
CA VAL A 60 14.52 -30.33 11.09
C VAL A 60 13.93 -30.06 12.48
N THR A 61 14.41 -30.73 13.51
CA THR A 61 13.96 -30.49 14.89
C THR A 61 14.31 -29.06 15.34
N ASP A 62 15.55 -28.63 15.12
CA ASP A 62 16.03 -27.30 15.51
C ASP A 62 15.22 -26.19 14.82
N ILE A 63 14.95 -26.32 13.51
CA ILE A 63 14.19 -25.29 12.78
C ILE A 63 12.71 -25.25 13.20
N LYS A 64 12.10 -26.40 13.52
CA LYS A 64 10.74 -26.45 14.08
C LYS A 64 10.66 -25.75 15.42
N GLU A 65 11.60 -26.05 16.33
CA GLU A 65 11.63 -25.45 17.65
C GLU A 65 11.72 -23.91 17.57
N ILE A 66 12.49 -23.39 16.61
CA ILE A 66 12.57 -21.94 16.37
C ILE A 66 11.25 -21.39 15.80
N CYS A 67 10.65 -22.07 14.81
CA CYS A 67 9.37 -21.66 14.22
C CYS A 67 8.22 -21.66 15.23
N ASP A 68 8.16 -22.69 16.09
CA ASP A 68 7.10 -22.92 17.08
C ASP A 68 7.31 -22.11 18.38
N ALA A 69 8.44 -21.39 18.47
CA ALA A 69 8.74 -20.53 19.61
C ALA A 69 7.67 -19.43 19.75
N LYS A 70 7.08 -19.35 20.94
CA LYS A 70 6.07 -18.33 21.28
C LYS A 70 6.67 -16.96 21.63
N ASP A 71 7.99 -16.90 21.79
CA ASP A 71 8.67 -15.65 22.11
C ASP A 71 8.70 -14.72 20.90
N PHE A 72 8.20 -13.49 21.09
CA PHE A 72 8.12 -12.50 20.02
C PHE A 72 9.49 -12.13 19.44
N THR A 73 10.54 -12.09 20.27
CA THR A 73 11.89 -11.73 19.82
C THR A 73 12.47 -12.82 18.94
N THR A 74 12.37 -14.08 19.37
CA THR A 74 12.79 -15.24 18.58
C THR A 74 12.04 -15.30 17.26
N HIS A 75 10.72 -15.13 17.28
CA HIS A 75 9.88 -15.17 16.09
C HIS A 75 10.23 -14.03 15.11
N SER A 76 10.46 -12.81 15.62
CA SER A 76 10.87 -11.67 14.80
C SER A 76 12.27 -11.85 14.20
N ASN A 77 13.24 -12.35 14.97
CA ASN A 77 14.59 -12.61 14.49
C ASN A 77 14.61 -13.75 13.46
N PHE A 78 13.76 -14.77 13.63
CA PHE A 78 13.62 -15.86 12.67
C PHE A 78 13.01 -15.36 11.37
N LEU A 79 11.95 -14.56 11.45
CA LEU A 79 11.34 -13.92 10.29
C LEU A 79 12.36 -13.06 9.52
N ALA A 80 13.15 -12.25 10.22
CA ALA A 80 14.23 -11.48 9.61
C ALA A 80 15.23 -12.40 8.86
N ALA A 81 15.71 -13.46 9.53
CA ALA A 81 16.61 -14.44 8.92
C ALA A 81 15.99 -15.13 7.69
N LEU A 82 14.73 -15.56 7.77
CA LEU A 82 14.01 -16.22 6.68
C LEU A 82 13.92 -15.31 5.45
N THR A 83 13.60 -14.03 5.63
CA THR A 83 13.52 -13.08 4.51
C THR A 83 14.88 -12.85 3.84
N ILE A 84 15.97 -12.78 4.63
CA ILE A 84 17.34 -12.66 4.13
C ILE A 84 17.73 -13.90 3.31
N VAL A 85 17.51 -15.10 3.85
CA VAL A 85 17.87 -16.35 3.15
C VAL A 85 17.05 -16.52 1.88
N CYS A 86 15.77 -16.15 1.88
CA CYS A 86 14.95 -16.11 0.66
C CYS A 86 15.61 -15.21 -0.39
N TYR A 87 15.93 -13.96 -0.05
CA TYR A 87 16.56 -13.01 -0.97
C TYR A 87 17.91 -13.49 -1.53
N GLN A 88 18.70 -14.21 -0.73
CA GLN A 88 19.99 -14.78 -1.16
C GLN A 88 19.84 -16.04 -2.03
N SER A 89 18.76 -16.80 -1.86
CA SER A 89 18.63 -18.15 -2.43
C SER A 89 17.77 -18.24 -3.69
N VAL A 90 16.94 -17.23 -3.97
CA VAL A 90 16.09 -17.20 -5.17
C VAL A 90 16.26 -15.89 -5.94
N SER A 91 16.10 -15.94 -7.26
CA SER A 91 16.04 -14.74 -8.08
C SER A 91 14.83 -13.91 -7.65
N TYR A 92 15.09 -12.68 -7.19
CA TYR A 92 14.04 -11.74 -6.84
C TYR A 92 13.27 -11.31 -8.09
N VAL A 93 12.03 -10.88 -7.88
CA VAL A 93 11.10 -10.47 -8.92
C VAL A 93 10.63 -9.06 -8.63
N ASN A 94 10.20 -8.33 -9.65
CA ASN A 94 9.71 -6.97 -9.46
C ASN A 94 8.37 -7.02 -8.70
N LEU A 95 8.31 -6.37 -7.54
CA LEU A 95 7.12 -6.36 -6.69
C LEU A 95 5.89 -5.80 -7.42
N ARG A 96 6.07 -4.88 -8.38
CA ARG A 96 4.98 -4.26 -9.14
C ARG A 96 4.20 -5.24 -10.02
N HIS A 97 4.82 -6.34 -10.43
CA HIS A 97 4.23 -7.35 -11.32
C HIS A 97 4.03 -8.70 -10.63
N ILE A 98 4.14 -8.73 -9.30
CA ILE A 98 4.19 -9.97 -8.52
C ILE A 98 2.89 -10.79 -8.57
N THR A 99 1.77 -10.14 -8.87
CA THR A 99 0.45 -10.78 -9.01
C THR A 99 0.19 -11.29 -10.43
N GLU A 100 1.02 -10.90 -11.42
CA GLU A 100 0.81 -11.21 -12.84
C GLU A 100 1.37 -12.59 -13.23
N HIS A 101 2.27 -13.16 -12.42
CA HIS A 101 2.98 -14.40 -12.74
C HIS A 101 2.91 -15.44 -11.62
N ASP A 102 3.22 -16.69 -11.99
CA ASP A 102 3.24 -17.78 -11.03
C ASP A 102 4.55 -17.87 -10.23
N TYR A 103 4.78 -16.90 -9.34
CA TYR A 103 5.91 -16.91 -8.42
C TYR A 103 5.66 -17.78 -7.19
N CYS A 104 6.69 -18.50 -6.76
CA CYS A 104 6.65 -19.32 -5.55
C CYS A 104 6.73 -18.45 -4.27
N PRO A 105 6.34 -18.99 -3.10
CA PRO A 105 6.45 -18.30 -1.82
C PRO A 105 7.80 -17.63 -1.53
N ALA A 106 8.92 -18.33 -1.72
CA ALA A 106 10.25 -17.79 -1.47
C ALA A 106 10.58 -16.58 -2.35
N GLN A 107 10.15 -16.60 -3.61
CA GLN A 107 10.31 -15.47 -4.54
C GLN A 107 9.44 -14.28 -4.13
N ILE A 108 8.25 -14.54 -3.58
CA ILE A 108 7.38 -13.47 -3.10
C ILE A 108 8.04 -12.75 -1.92
N VAL A 109 8.47 -13.51 -0.91
CA VAL A 109 9.17 -12.97 0.26
C VAL A 109 10.45 -12.23 -0.14
N ALA A 110 11.23 -12.79 -1.08
CA ALA A 110 12.44 -12.16 -1.60
C ALA A 110 12.17 -10.80 -2.29
N ALA A 111 11.04 -10.65 -3.00
CA ALA A 111 10.69 -9.39 -3.66
C ALA A 111 10.42 -8.27 -2.66
N PHE A 112 9.66 -8.54 -1.59
CA PHE A 112 9.44 -7.55 -0.52
C PHE A 112 10.75 -7.19 0.21
N HIS A 113 11.60 -8.18 0.48
CA HIS A 113 12.90 -7.93 1.11
C HIS A 113 13.84 -7.12 0.21
N HIS A 114 13.81 -7.35 -1.11
CA HIS A 114 14.58 -6.58 -2.08
C HIS A 114 14.23 -5.09 -2.07
N GLU A 115 12.93 -4.75 -2.04
CA GLU A 115 12.46 -3.36 -1.97
C GLU A 115 12.95 -2.69 -0.68
N LEU A 116 12.87 -3.39 0.46
CA LEU A 116 13.35 -2.90 1.75
C LEU A 116 14.85 -2.53 1.73
N LEU A 117 15.69 -3.34 1.07
CA LEU A 117 17.13 -3.12 1.04
C LEU A 117 17.57 -2.06 0.03
N ASN A 118 16.93 -2.01 -1.14
CA ASN A 118 17.41 -1.17 -2.25
C ASN A 118 16.76 0.21 -2.28
N LEU A 119 15.60 0.37 -1.65
CA LEU A 119 14.88 1.64 -1.55
C LEU A 119 14.52 1.99 -0.10
N PRO A 120 15.49 2.03 0.84
CA PRO A 120 15.21 2.15 2.28
C PRO A 120 14.54 3.47 2.69
N ASN A 121 14.60 4.49 1.84
CA ASN A 121 13.97 5.80 2.06
C ASN A 121 12.59 5.93 1.37
N HIS A 122 12.17 4.91 0.62
CA HIS A 122 10.88 4.89 -0.05
C HIS A 122 9.98 3.83 0.60
N PRO A 123 8.68 4.10 0.73
CA PRO A 123 7.74 3.07 1.16
C PRO A 123 7.74 1.91 0.15
N ILE A 124 7.62 0.69 0.66
CA ILE A 124 7.33 -0.48 -0.19
C ILE A 124 5.90 -0.32 -0.70
N ILE A 125 5.70 -0.39 -2.01
CA ILE A 125 4.35 -0.28 -2.61
C ILE A 125 3.92 -1.65 -3.12
N PHE A 126 2.82 -2.17 -2.58
CA PHE A 126 2.17 -3.38 -3.08
C PHE A 126 0.95 -3.05 -3.92
N LYS A 127 1.02 -3.37 -5.21
CA LYS A 127 -0.09 -3.18 -6.16
C LYS A 127 -0.98 -4.41 -6.18
N ALA A 128 -2.19 -4.27 -5.65
CA ALA A 128 -3.18 -5.33 -5.52
C ALA A 128 -4.24 -5.22 -6.62
N TYR A 129 -4.06 -5.98 -7.70
CA TYR A 129 -5.09 -6.18 -8.72
C TYR A 129 -6.09 -7.24 -8.22
N LEU A 130 -7.25 -6.80 -7.73
CA LEU A 130 -8.21 -7.66 -7.04
C LEU A 130 -8.70 -8.83 -7.90
N ASN A 131 -8.91 -8.60 -9.19
CA ASN A 131 -9.31 -9.64 -10.15
C ASN A 131 -8.25 -10.73 -10.33
N GLN A 132 -6.97 -10.38 -10.39
CA GLN A 132 -5.86 -11.33 -10.50
C GLN A 132 -5.69 -12.09 -9.18
N LEU A 133 -5.71 -11.37 -8.06
CA LEU A 133 -5.61 -11.96 -6.73
C LEU A 133 -6.76 -12.93 -6.44
N ALA A 134 -7.98 -12.63 -6.89
CA ALA A 134 -9.14 -13.52 -6.78
C ALA A 134 -8.95 -14.86 -7.52
N GLN A 135 -8.09 -14.91 -8.54
CA GLN A 135 -7.80 -16.12 -9.31
C GLN A 135 -6.60 -16.92 -8.79
N ILE A 136 -5.84 -16.35 -7.85
CA ILE A 136 -4.65 -17.00 -7.28
C ILE A 136 -5.06 -18.02 -6.19
N PRO A 137 -4.41 -19.20 -6.13
CA PRO A 137 -4.67 -20.19 -5.08
C PRO A 137 -4.56 -19.63 -3.66
N ASN A 138 -5.37 -20.16 -2.74
CA ASN A 138 -5.46 -19.70 -1.34
C ASN A 138 -4.11 -19.69 -0.63
N GLU A 139 -3.29 -20.71 -0.87
CA GLU A 139 -1.97 -20.87 -0.26
C GLU A 139 -1.05 -19.71 -0.65
N LYS A 140 -1.08 -19.32 -1.93
CA LYS A 140 -0.28 -18.19 -2.42
C LYS A 140 -0.84 -16.85 -1.98
N ARG A 141 -2.18 -16.71 -1.90
CA ARG A 141 -2.81 -15.54 -1.26
C ARG A 141 -2.35 -15.40 0.20
N ALA A 142 -2.28 -16.49 0.96
CA ALA A 142 -1.80 -16.46 2.34
C ALA A 142 -0.36 -15.91 2.43
N VAL A 143 0.51 -16.21 1.47
CA VAL A 143 1.88 -15.67 1.44
C VAL A 143 1.88 -14.16 1.20
N PHE A 144 1.00 -13.63 0.33
CA PHE A 144 0.85 -12.18 0.19
C PHE A 144 0.35 -11.52 1.48
N LEU A 145 -0.65 -12.11 2.15
CA LEU A 145 -1.15 -11.60 3.43
C LEU A 145 -0.05 -11.61 4.51
N PHE A 146 0.75 -12.67 4.54
CA PHE A 146 1.93 -12.77 5.40
C PHE A 146 2.96 -11.66 5.12
N CYS A 147 3.24 -11.38 3.84
CA CYS A 147 4.15 -10.31 3.46
C CYS A 147 3.59 -8.94 3.83
N ILE A 148 2.30 -8.68 3.60
CA ILE A 148 1.65 -7.41 3.98
C ILE A 148 1.75 -7.18 5.49
N LYS A 149 1.46 -8.20 6.29
CA LYS A 149 1.56 -8.12 7.75
C LYS A 149 2.99 -7.86 8.25
N THR A 150 3.97 -8.40 7.54
CA THR A 150 5.39 -8.36 7.93
C THR A 150 6.09 -7.07 7.50
N PHE A 151 5.89 -6.67 6.25
CA PHE A 151 6.60 -5.56 5.62
C PHE A 151 5.82 -4.25 5.65
N VAL A 152 4.51 -4.30 5.95
CA VAL A 152 3.60 -3.15 6.00
C VAL A 152 3.76 -2.23 4.78
N PRO A 153 3.50 -2.74 3.56
CA PRO A 153 3.59 -1.92 2.36
C PRO A 153 2.46 -0.88 2.33
N GLU A 154 2.68 0.22 1.61
CA GLU A 154 1.58 1.03 1.11
C GLU A 154 0.77 0.23 0.08
N MET A 155 -0.55 0.34 0.15
CA MET A 155 -1.48 -0.48 -0.62
C MET A 155 -2.04 0.32 -1.80
N LEU A 156 -1.73 -0.12 -3.02
CA LEU A 156 -2.36 0.38 -4.25
C LEU A 156 -3.40 -0.62 -4.73
N ILE A 157 -4.68 -0.32 -4.51
CA ILE A 157 -5.80 -1.20 -4.82
C ILE A 157 -6.33 -0.88 -6.23
N VAL A 158 -6.43 -1.92 -7.06
CA VAL A 158 -6.97 -1.84 -8.43
C VAL A 158 -8.10 -2.84 -8.61
N GLY A 159 -9.29 -2.39 -8.99
CA GLY A 159 -10.43 -3.26 -9.25
C GLY A 159 -11.79 -2.60 -9.05
N ASN A 160 -12.85 -3.25 -9.54
CA ASN A 160 -14.21 -2.68 -9.60
C ASN A 160 -15.17 -3.19 -8.50
N PHE A 161 -14.68 -3.96 -7.53
CA PHE A 161 -15.48 -4.50 -6.40
C PHE A 161 -16.74 -5.24 -6.86
N SER A 162 -16.64 -5.94 -7.98
CA SER A 162 -17.78 -6.42 -8.76
C SER A 162 -18.23 -7.83 -8.39
N SER A 163 -17.41 -8.56 -7.62
CA SER A 163 -17.68 -9.94 -7.23
C SER A 163 -17.39 -10.18 -5.75
N ASN A 164 -18.08 -11.15 -5.16
CA ASN A 164 -17.84 -11.58 -3.78
C ASN A 164 -16.39 -12.02 -3.53
N GLU A 165 -15.73 -12.58 -4.56
CA GLU A 165 -14.33 -13.01 -4.45
C GLU A 165 -13.38 -11.81 -4.37
N GLU A 166 -13.59 -10.77 -5.20
CA GLU A 166 -12.82 -9.52 -5.12
C GLU A 166 -13.00 -8.85 -3.74
N LEU A 167 -14.23 -8.83 -3.22
CA LEU A 167 -14.55 -8.27 -1.90
C LEU A 167 -13.89 -9.07 -0.77
N SER A 168 -13.89 -10.40 -0.87
CA SER A 168 -13.23 -11.30 0.10
C SER A 168 -11.71 -11.10 0.10
N VAL A 169 -11.10 -10.98 -1.08
CA VAL A 169 -9.67 -10.65 -1.22
C VAL A 169 -9.37 -9.31 -0.57
N LEU A 170 -10.12 -8.26 -0.90
CA LEU A 170 -9.90 -6.94 -0.35
C LEU A 170 -10.04 -6.93 1.18
N SER A 171 -11.09 -7.54 1.72
CA SER A 171 -11.29 -7.69 3.17
C SER A 171 -10.09 -8.39 3.82
N SER A 172 -9.57 -9.45 3.20
CA SER A 172 -8.39 -10.16 3.69
C SER A 172 -7.13 -9.28 3.68
N LEU A 173 -6.91 -8.49 2.62
CA LEU A 173 -5.79 -7.54 2.53
C LEU A 173 -5.87 -6.47 3.63
N ILE A 174 -7.06 -5.90 3.87
CA ILE A 174 -7.28 -4.91 4.94
C ILE A 174 -6.98 -5.53 6.31
N ASN A 175 -7.47 -6.75 6.55
CA ASN A 175 -7.26 -7.46 7.81
C ASN A 175 -5.79 -7.83 8.06
N ALA A 176 -5.00 -8.01 7.00
CA ALA A 176 -3.56 -8.24 7.10
C ALA A 176 -2.77 -6.97 7.50
N CYS A 177 -3.34 -5.77 7.30
CA CYS A 177 -2.73 -4.51 7.72
C CYS A 177 -2.83 -4.39 9.26
N SER A 178 -1.70 -4.69 9.93
CA SER A 178 -1.59 -4.76 11.39
C SER A 178 -1.54 -3.39 12.06
N ILE A 179 -1.11 -2.36 11.33
CA ILE A 179 -1.03 -0.96 11.76
C ILE A 179 -1.74 -0.07 10.73
N PRO A 180 -2.02 1.21 11.04
CA PRO A 180 -2.51 2.16 10.03
C PRO A 180 -1.62 2.16 8.78
N THR A 181 -2.21 2.19 7.60
CA THR A 181 -1.49 2.05 6.31
C THR A 181 -1.98 3.06 5.28
N SER A 182 -1.14 3.42 4.30
CA SER A 182 -1.56 4.22 3.15
C SER A 182 -2.36 3.39 2.16
N PHE A 183 -3.56 3.84 1.80
CA PHE A 183 -4.39 3.23 0.77
C PHE A 183 -4.57 4.18 -0.41
N THR A 184 -4.21 3.72 -1.61
CA THR A 184 -4.50 4.39 -2.88
C THR A 184 -5.45 3.53 -3.69
N PHE A 185 -6.55 4.12 -4.17
CA PHE A 185 -7.49 3.45 -5.06
C PHE A 185 -7.33 4.02 -6.48
N SER A 186 -7.04 3.15 -7.44
CA SER A 186 -6.88 3.53 -8.85
C SER A 186 -7.71 2.62 -9.76
N ASP A 187 -8.26 3.16 -10.84
CA ASP A 187 -9.12 2.44 -11.79
C ASP A 187 -10.28 1.69 -11.12
N CYS A 188 -10.78 2.22 -10.00
CA CYS A 188 -11.91 1.66 -9.29
C CYS A 188 -13.20 2.34 -9.74
N ASN A 189 -14.13 1.61 -10.34
CA ASN A 189 -15.48 2.12 -10.64
C ASN A 189 -16.34 2.18 -9.38
N GLN A 190 -15.96 3.06 -8.45
CA GLN A 190 -16.58 3.20 -7.14
C GLN A 190 -18.05 3.64 -7.19
N GLU A 191 -18.52 4.13 -8.34
CA GLU A 191 -19.90 4.54 -8.57
C GLU A 191 -20.88 3.36 -8.60
N LYS A 192 -20.38 2.16 -8.90
CA LYS A 192 -21.19 0.94 -9.09
C LYS A 192 -20.99 -0.10 -8.00
N MET A 193 -20.42 0.28 -6.85
CA MET A 193 -20.25 -0.65 -5.74
C MET A 193 -21.61 -1.16 -5.25
N SER A 194 -21.69 -2.45 -4.96
CA SER A 194 -22.80 -3.00 -4.19
C SER A 194 -22.78 -2.44 -2.75
N PRO A 195 -23.88 -2.55 -1.98
CA PRO A 195 -23.89 -2.19 -0.57
C PRO A 195 -22.75 -2.86 0.23
N GLU A 196 -22.49 -4.14 -0.04
CA GLU A 196 -21.38 -4.88 0.58
C GLU A 196 -20.02 -4.32 0.15
N GLY A 197 -19.88 -3.95 -1.13
CA GLY A 197 -18.68 -3.29 -1.63
C GLY A 197 -18.39 -1.96 -0.95
N ILE A 198 -19.44 -1.17 -0.71
CA ILE A 198 -19.35 0.06 0.08
C ILE A 198 -18.85 -0.25 1.49
N ASP A 199 -19.40 -1.27 2.16
CA ASP A 199 -19.00 -1.62 3.52
C ASP A 199 -17.53 -2.04 3.62
N VAL A 200 -17.07 -2.88 2.67
CA VAL A 200 -15.66 -3.26 2.61
C VAL A 200 -14.77 -2.06 2.30
N PHE A 201 -15.15 -1.19 1.36
CA PHE A 201 -14.41 0.05 1.09
C PHE A 201 -14.30 0.95 2.32
N LEU A 202 -15.40 1.16 3.06
CA LEU A 202 -15.39 1.96 4.29
C LEU A 202 -14.52 1.32 5.39
N SER A 203 -14.39 -0.01 5.41
CA SER A 203 -13.47 -0.70 6.33
C SER A 203 -11.98 -0.40 6.03
N CYS A 204 -11.62 -0.13 4.76
CA CYS A 204 -10.29 0.37 4.41
C CYS A 204 -10.02 1.72 5.09
N ILE A 205 -11.02 2.60 5.07
CA ILE A 205 -10.90 3.94 5.65
C ILE A 205 -10.61 3.83 7.14
N ALA A 206 -11.22 2.89 7.86
CA ALA A 206 -10.97 2.67 9.29
C ALA A 206 -9.52 2.25 9.62
N LYS A 207 -8.75 1.79 8.61
CA LYS A 207 -7.35 1.36 8.73
C LYS A 207 -6.36 2.32 8.08
N ALA A 208 -6.83 3.40 7.46
CA ALA A 208 -5.98 4.28 6.68
C ALA A 208 -5.27 5.33 7.55
N GLU A 209 -3.97 5.54 7.38
CA GLU A 209 -3.30 6.77 7.84
C GLU A 209 -3.22 7.83 6.74
N ARG A 210 -3.15 7.37 5.48
CA ARG A 210 -3.27 8.18 4.27
C ARG A 210 -4.26 7.52 3.32
N LEU A 211 -5.14 8.31 2.72
CA LEU A 211 -6.14 7.82 1.77
C LEU A 211 -6.06 8.66 0.49
N VAL A 212 -5.82 8.00 -0.64
CA VAL A 212 -5.76 8.61 -1.97
C VAL A 212 -6.91 8.09 -2.81
N LEU A 213 -7.85 8.98 -3.13
CA LEU A 213 -9.04 8.73 -3.93
C LEU A 213 -9.04 9.54 -5.23
N ASP A 214 -7.85 9.82 -5.75
CA ASP A 214 -7.70 10.68 -6.93
C ASP A 214 -8.44 10.09 -8.14
N GLU A 215 -8.96 10.98 -8.99
CA GLU A 215 -9.70 10.64 -10.22
C GLU A 215 -11.02 9.86 -10.04
N ILE A 216 -11.42 9.58 -8.79
CA ILE A 216 -12.72 8.98 -8.50
C ILE A 216 -13.82 10.04 -8.67
N ASN A 217 -14.79 9.76 -9.52
CA ASN A 217 -15.93 10.65 -9.73
C ASN A 217 -16.94 10.59 -8.56
N MET A 218 -16.62 11.31 -7.48
CA MET A 218 -17.46 11.39 -6.28
C MET A 218 -18.81 12.08 -6.53
N ASN A 219 -18.94 12.83 -7.63
CA ASN A 219 -20.22 13.43 -7.99
C ASN A 219 -21.30 12.38 -8.29
N ALA A 220 -20.91 11.21 -8.81
CA ALA A 220 -21.82 10.10 -9.08
C ALA A 220 -22.25 9.33 -7.81
N TRP A 221 -21.58 9.54 -6.67
CA TRP A 221 -21.98 8.90 -5.42
C TRP A 221 -23.34 9.41 -4.95
N THR A 222 -24.13 8.54 -4.32
CA THR A 222 -25.36 8.96 -3.65
C THR A 222 -25.01 9.84 -2.44
N VAL A 223 -25.95 10.70 -2.02
CA VAL A 223 -25.80 11.50 -0.80
C VAL A 223 -25.57 10.60 0.41
N GLU A 224 -26.28 9.47 0.50
CA GLU A 224 -26.11 8.49 1.56
C GLU A 224 -24.69 7.96 1.62
N PHE A 225 -24.13 7.50 0.49
CA PHE A 225 -22.76 6.98 0.45
C PHE A 225 -21.74 8.06 0.84
N PHE A 226 -21.92 9.28 0.35
CA PHE A 226 -21.05 10.42 0.68
C PHE A 226 -21.06 10.71 2.19
N LEU A 227 -22.23 10.70 2.84
CA LEU A 227 -22.34 10.90 4.29
C LEU A 227 -21.70 9.75 5.08
N ARG A 228 -21.89 8.50 4.65
CA ARG A 228 -21.24 7.33 5.27
C ARG A 228 -19.72 7.41 5.16
N PHE A 229 -19.21 7.85 4.01
CA PHE A 229 -17.79 8.11 3.80
C PHE A 229 -17.24 9.14 4.79
N VAL A 230 -17.90 10.30 4.93
CA VAL A 230 -17.47 11.34 5.89
C VAL A 230 -17.51 10.83 7.33
N GLN A 231 -18.53 10.05 7.72
CA GLN A 231 -18.58 9.44 9.06
C GLN A 231 -17.45 8.44 9.29
N ALA A 232 -17.09 7.62 8.28
CA ALA A 232 -15.97 6.70 8.38
C ALA A 232 -14.64 7.44 8.55
N VAL A 233 -14.42 8.53 7.79
CA VAL A 233 -13.24 9.38 7.93
C VAL A 233 -13.19 10.03 9.32
N LYS A 234 -14.32 10.55 9.80
CA LYS A 234 -14.45 11.17 11.13
C LYS A 234 -14.14 10.18 12.26
N ALA A 235 -14.54 8.93 12.12
CA ALA A 235 -14.30 7.88 13.11
C ALA A 235 -12.84 7.38 13.14
N ASN A 236 -12.07 7.63 12.08
CA ASN A 236 -10.67 7.24 12.02
C ASN A 236 -9.74 8.36 12.50
N ASN A 237 -9.18 8.20 13.70
CA ASN A 237 -8.23 9.14 14.29
C ASN A 237 -6.80 9.03 13.73
N ALA A 238 -6.47 7.94 13.03
CA ALA A 238 -5.14 7.74 12.43
C ALA A 238 -5.03 8.41 11.04
N LEU A 239 -6.15 8.69 10.37
CA LEU A 239 -6.13 9.33 9.07
C LEU A 239 -5.68 10.78 9.18
N HIS A 240 -4.51 11.10 8.64
CA HIS A 240 -3.94 12.44 8.69
C HIS A 240 -3.77 13.08 7.30
N SER A 241 -3.90 12.29 6.23
CA SER A 241 -3.73 12.72 4.84
C SER A 241 -4.86 12.20 3.97
N LEU A 242 -5.53 13.09 3.24
CA LEU A 242 -6.59 12.74 2.31
C LEU A 242 -6.37 13.41 0.95
N SER A 243 -6.27 12.63 -0.11
CA SER A 243 -6.20 13.13 -1.48
C SER A 243 -7.50 12.88 -2.22
N LEU A 244 -8.10 13.95 -2.72
CA LEU A 244 -9.32 13.99 -3.51
C LEU A 244 -9.07 14.72 -4.83
N ALA A 245 -7.88 14.59 -5.42
CA ALA A 245 -7.54 15.33 -6.62
C ALA A 245 -8.37 14.82 -7.81
N ASN A 246 -8.84 15.73 -8.66
CA ASN A 246 -9.63 15.41 -9.86
C ASN A 246 -10.87 14.53 -9.57
N THR A 247 -11.55 14.72 -8.43
CA THR A 247 -12.72 13.92 -8.03
C THR A 247 -14.07 14.55 -8.37
N GLN A 248 -14.06 15.58 -9.22
CA GLN A 248 -15.23 16.39 -9.60
C GLN A 248 -15.90 17.09 -8.40
N LEU A 249 -15.11 17.54 -7.42
CA LEU A 249 -15.65 18.23 -6.24
C LEU A 249 -16.40 19.51 -6.60
N ASN A 250 -16.06 20.20 -7.69
CA ASN A 250 -16.82 21.37 -8.11
C ASN A 250 -18.31 21.06 -8.34
N LYS A 251 -18.64 19.89 -8.88
CA LYS A 251 -20.03 19.43 -9.05
C LYS A 251 -20.64 19.03 -7.71
N CYS A 252 -19.89 18.33 -6.86
CA CYS A 252 -20.34 17.97 -5.50
C CYS A 252 -20.71 19.21 -4.68
N CYS A 253 -19.98 20.31 -4.82
CA CYS A 253 -20.24 21.57 -4.14
C CYS A 253 -21.52 22.29 -4.61
N MET A 254 -22.16 21.85 -5.70
CA MET A 254 -23.49 22.36 -6.12
C MET A 254 -24.63 21.71 -5.35
N ASP A 255 -24.42 20.52 -4.78
CA ASP A 255 -25.36 19.85 -3.90
C ASP A 255 -25.11 20.33 -2.47
N SER A 256 -26.13 20.90 -1.81
CA SER A 256 -25.97 21.51 -0.49
C SER A 256 -25.60 20.51 0.59
N VAL A 257 -26.06 19.26 0.49
CA VAL A 257 -25.77 18.21 1.47
C VAL A 257 -24.34 17.73 1.30
N LYS A 258 -23.92 17.43 0.06
CA LYS A 258 -22.52 17.05 -0.22
C LYS A 258 -21.56 18.19 0.09
N PHE A 259 -21.92 19.43 -0.22
CA PHE A 259 -21.09 20.59 0.10
C PHE A 259 -20.84 20.72 1.60
N ASN A 260 -21.88 20.62 2.42
CA ASN A 260 -21.72 20.63 3.88
C ASN A 260 -20.85 19.47 4.38
N ALA A 261 -21.00 18.29 3.79
CA ALA A 261 -20.17 17.13 4.13
C ALA A 261 -18.69 17.34 3.76
N ILE A 262 -18.39 18.00 2.63
CA ILE A 262 -17.04 18.41 2.25
C ILE A 262 -16.47 19.42 3.25
N LEU A 263 -17.27 20.40 3.68
CA LEU A 263 -16.84 21.39 4.68
C LEU A 263 -16.54 20.73 6.04
N GLU A 264 -17.34 19.74 6.45
CA GLU A 264 -17.05 18.93 7.64
C GLU A 264 -15.72 18.18 7.46
N LEU A 265 -15.55 17.47 6.35
CA LEU A 265 -14.37 16.67 6.05
C LEU A 265 -13.06 17.47 6.14
N ILE A 266 -13.01 18.67 5.56
CA ILE A 266 -11.81 19.52 5.55
C ILE A 266 -11.56 20.23 6.89
N THR A 267 -12.52 20.21 7.83
CA THR A 267 -12.37 20.81 9.17
C THR A 267 -12.08 19.76 10.25
N LEU A 268 -11.99 18.49 9.88
CA LEU A 268 -11.66 17.41 10.81
C LEU A 268 -10.25 17.62 11.37
N PRO A 269 -10.08 17.68 12.71
CA PRO A 269 -8.83 18.08 13.35
C PRO A 269 -7.70 17.06 13.16
N GLN A 270 -8.02 15.79 12.89
CA GLN A 270 -7.01 14.77 12.60
C GLN A 270 -6.39 14.93 11.21
N ILE A 271 -7.11 15.56 10.27
CA ILE A 271 -6.67 15.71 8.88
C ILE A 271 -5.71 16.89 8.80
N THR A 272 -4.44 16.62 8.53
CA THR A 272 -3.37 17.64 8.45
C THR A 272 -3.03 18.01 7.00
N GLU A 273 -3.22 17.08 6.07
CA GLU A 273 -2.97 17.26 4.65
C GLU A 273 -4.24 16.92 3.85
N VAL A 274 -4.68 17.87 3.01
CA VAL A 274 -5.74 17.61 2.03
C VAL A 274 -5.28 18.08 0.66
N ASN A 275 -5.36 17.18 -0.32
CA ASN A 275 -5.12 17.51 -1.71
C ASN A 275 -6.45 17.64 -2.45
N LEU A 276 -6.73 18.85 -2.94
CA LEU A 276 -7.95 19.19 -3.69
C LEU A 276 -7.66 19.60 -5.14
N GLN A 277 -6.45 19.30 -5.64
CA GLN A 277 -6.00 19.69 -6.99
C GLN A 277 -6.95 19.22 -8.09
N ALA A 278 -6.90 19.91 -9.23
CA ALA A 278 -7.59 19.52 -10.46
C ALA A 278 -9.11 19.31 -10.35
N ASN A 279 -9.76 19.92 -9.34
CA ASN A 279 -11.22 19.86 -9.17
C ASN A 279 -11.98 21.05 -9.79
N ASN A 280 -11.28 22.02 -10.40
CA ASN A 280 -11.86 23.26 -10.94
C ASN A 280 -12.73 24.01 -9.90
N LEU A 281 -12.24 24.12 -8.66
CA LEU A 281 -12.96 24.76 -7.56
C LEU A 281 -13.10 26.28 -7.74
N ASP A 282 -12.26 26.89 -8.57
CA ASP A 282 -12.34 28.28 -9.00
C ASP A 282 -13.57 28.58 -9.87
N SER A 283 -14.16 27.56 -10.50
CA SER A 283 -15.40 27.69 -11.29
C SER A 283 -16.67 27.70 -10.43
N LEU A 284 -16.57 27.58 -9.10
CA LEU A 284 -17.71 27.61 -8.20
C LEU A 284 -18.36 29.02 -8.16
N PRO A 285 -19.69 29.12 -7.92
CA PRO A 285 -20.32 30.40 -7.61
C PRO A 285 -19.57 31.13 -6.49
N GLN A 286 -19.39 32.44 -6.64
CA GLN A 286 -18.51 33.24 -5.78
C GLN A 286 -18.84 33.09 -4.28
N ALA A 287 -20.13 32.96 -3.93
CA ALA A 287 -20.56 32.75 -2.54
C ALA A 287 -20.07 31.39 -2.00
N THR A 288 -20.28 30.31 -2.74
CA THR A 288 -19.82 28.95 -2.40
C THR A 288 -18.30 28.88 -2.30
N PHE A 289 -17.59 29.48 -3.27
CA PHE A 289 -16.13 29.53 -3.26
C PHE A 289 -15.59 30.27 -2.04
N LYS A 290 -16.21 31.41 -1.67
CA LYS A 290 -15.82 32.18 -0.46
C LYS A 290 -15.98 31.36 0.81
N ILE A 291 -17.06 30.59 0.95
CA ILE A 291 -17.27 29.71 2.10
C ILE A 291 -16.17 28.64 2.15
N LEU A 292 -15.94 27.92 1.04
CA LEU A 292 -14.92 26.89 0.96
C LEU A 292 -13.53 27.44 1.31
N LYS A 293 -13.13 28.56 0.70
CA LYS A 293 -11.84 29.22 0.97
C LYS A 293 -11.69 29.59 2.45
N LYS A 294 -12.73 30.18 3.05
CA LYS A 294 -12.72 30.56 4.48
C LYS A 294 -12.56 29.33 5.37
N THR A 295 -13.26 28.25 5.07
CA THR A 295 -13.21 27.00 5.83
C THR A 295 -11.82 26.37 5.78
N ILE A 296 -11.20 26.28 4.59
CA ILE A 296 -9.82 25.75 4.44
C ILE A 296 -8.82 26.57 5.26
N ILE A 297 -8.89 27.90 5.17
CA ILE A 297 -7.99 28.80 5.93
C ILE A 297 -8.18 28.60 7.44
N HIS A 298 -9.43 28.45 7.90
CA HIS A 298 -9.72 28.29 9.33
C HIS A 298 -9.31 26.92 9.87
N ALA A 299 -9.44 25.86 9.07
CA ALA A 299 -9.11 24.51 9.49
C ALA A 299 -7.62 24.29 9.76
N GLY A 300 -6.73 25.16 9.25
CA GLY A 300 -5.28 25.04 9.43
C GLY A 300 -4.65 23.84 8.70
N VAL A 301 -5.43 23.16 7.86
CA VAL A 301 -4.97 22.09 6.97
C VAL A 301 -4.01 22.68 5.95
N LYS A 302 -2.93 21.97 5.62
CA LYS A 302 -2.06 22.32 4.49
C LYS A 302 -2.76 21.93 3.18
N PRO A 303 -3.31 22.88 2.40
CA PRO A 303 -3.96 22.53 1.15
C PRO A 303 -2.88 22.32 0.09
N LEU A 304 -2.82 21.14 -0.51
CA LEU A 304 -2.00 20.92 -1.69
C LEU A 304 -2.78 21.40 -2.92
N GLY A 305 -2.20 22.38 -3.64
CA GLY A 305 -2.63 22.91 -4.95
C GLY A 305 -3.96 23.65 -5.04
N LEU A 306 -4.41 24.26 -3.95
CA LEU A 306 -5.08 25.55 -4.06
C LEU A 306 -4.00 26.63 -3.93
N GLU A 307 -3.76 27.40 -4.99
CA GLU A 307 -3.12 28.70 -4.84
C GLU A 307 -4.06 29.59 -4.04
N LEU A 308 -4.00 29.46 -2.71
CA LEU A 308 -4.48 30.47 -1.81
C LEU A 308 -3.57 31.67 -2.04
N THR A 309 -3.92 32.52 -2.99
CA THR A 309 -3.55 33.94 -2.92
C THR A 309 -4.12 34.44 -1.61
N ILE A 310 -3.31 34.29 -0.56
CA ILE A 310 -3.33 35.15 0.60
C ILE A 310 -2.99 36.50 -0.02
N GLU A 311 -3.93 37.43 -0.02
CA GLU A 311 -3.61 38.83 -0.21
C GLU A 311 -2.66 39.22 0.94
N LYS A 312 -1.37 38.91 0.79
CA LYS A 312 -0.32 39.42 1.66
C LYS A 312 -0.23 40.91 1.35
N LYS A 313 -1.05 41.70 2.07
CA LYS A 313 -0.65 43.06 2.38
C LYS A 313 0.66 42.99 3.15
N GLY A 314 1.76 43.25 2.46
CA GLY A 314 3.02 43.65 3.09
C GLY A 314 4.10 42.57 3.16
N THR A 315 5.25 42.97 2.61
CA THR A 315 6.62 42.48 2.84
C THR A 315 6.96 41.07 2.36
N ALA A 316 7.61 41.06 1.18
CA ALA A 316 8.46 39.99 0.71
C ALA A 316 9.52 39.65 1.76
N GLY A 317 9.60 38.37 2.12
CA GLY A 317 10.74 37.77 2.79
C GLY A 317 11.18 36.58 1.95
N ASN A 318 12.28 36.78 1.22
CA ASN A 318 12.97 35.75 0.45
C ASN A 318 13.30 34.56 1.38
N ASN A 319 12.75 33.39 1.06
CA ASN A 319 13.41 32.07 1.04
C ASN A 319 12.33 30.97 1.07
N GLY A 320 12.06 30.36 -0.09
CA GLY A 320 11.11 29.25 -0.22
C GLY A 320 10.93 28.79 -1.66
N LEU A 321 11.96 28.14 -2.20
CA LEU A 321 12.09 27.16 -3.32
C LEU A 321 11.05 27.01 -4.46
N PHE A 322 10.18 27.99 -4.74
CA PHE A 322 9.39 28.06 -5.98
C PHE A 322 9.35 29.49 -6.55
N ALA A 323 10.51 30.15 -6.63
CA ALA A 323 10.66 31.33 -7.46
C ALA A 323 11.00 30.90 -8.90
N GLN A 324 10.15 31.33 -9.83
CA GLN A 324 10.26 31.29 -11.29
C GLN A 324 9.69 30.05 -11.99
N SER A 325 8.42 30.18 -12.40
CA SER A 325 8.02 29.78 -13.73
C SER A 325 8.71 30.69 -14.75
N VAL A 326 9.24 30.11 -15.84
CA VAL A 326 9.32 30.80 -17.13
C VAL A 326 8.68 29.88 -18.16
N THR A 327 7.58 30.40 -18.69
CA THR A 327 6.74 29.96 -19.81
C THR A 327 7.51 29.70 -21.11
N GLY A 328 7.00 28.79 -21.95
CA GLY A 328 7.36 28.74 -23.37
C GLY A 328 6.76 27.55 -24.11
N ILE A 329 5.63 27.79 -24.76
CA ILE A 329 4.95 26.90 -25.74
C ILE A 329 5.88 26.70 -26.95
N ASP A 330 6.03 25.48 -27.46
CA ASP A 330 5.78 25.22 -28.88
C ASP A 330 5.57 23.75 -29.25
N LEU A 331 4.67 23.63 -30.21
CA LEU A 331 4.01 22.48 -30.80
C LEU A 331 4.86 21.85 -31.92
N LEU A 332 4.54 20.60 -32.25
CA LEU A 332 4.71 19.89 -33.55
C LEU A 332 5.86 18.88 -33.73
N GLN A 333 5.42 17.62 -33.89
CA GLN A 333 5.66 16.72 -35.01
C GLN A 333 7.00 16.75 -35.77
N GLY A 334 7.65 15.58 -35.78
CA GLY A 334 8.20 14.97 -36.99
C GLY A 334 9.69 15.22 -37.26
N THR A 335 10.49 14.16 -37.24
CA THR A 335 11.00 13.50 -38.46
C THR A 335 12.03 12.43 -38.10
N MET A 336 12.00 11.35 -38.88
CA MET A 336 13.06 10.36 -38.96
C MET A 336 14.24 10.91 -39.78
N SER A 337 15.40 10.30 -39.51
CA SER A 337 16.48 9.94 -40.45
C SER A 337 17.59 10.96 -40.79
N GLU A 338 18.81 10.39 -40.86
CA GLU A 338 20.06 10.84 -41.49
C GLU A 338 20.80 11.98 -40.75
N TYR A 339 22.08 11.86 -40.34
CA TYR A 339 23.24 11.28 -41.00
C TYR A 339 24.23 10.69 -39.99
N GLY A 340 24.85 9.57 -40.36
CA GLY A 340 26.07 9.06 -39.73
C GLY A 340 27.31 9.88 -40.12
N ILE A 341 28.41 9.60 -39.42
CA ILE A 341 29.78 9.41 -39.95
C ILE A 341 30.65 8.90 -38.78
N ALA A 342 31.34 7.78 -39.02
CA ALA A 342 32.43 7.23 -38.21
C ALA A 342 33.76 7.96 -38.50
N PRO A 343 34.78 7.80 -37.64
CA PRO A 343 35.74 6.70 -37.85
C PRO A 343 35.72 5.64 -36.76
#